data_AF-A0A353NQN4-F1
#
_entry.id   AF-A0A353NQN4-F1
#
_cell.length_a   1.000
_cell.length_b   1.000
_cell.length_c   1.000
_cell.angle_alpha   90.00
_cell.angle_beta   90.00
_cell.angle_gamma   90.00
#
_symmetry.space_group_name_H-M   'P 1'
#
loop_
_entity.id
_entity.type
_entity.pdbx_description
1 polymer ?
#
loop_
_entity_poly.entity_id
_entity_poly.type
_entity_poly.pdbx_seq_one_letter_code
_entity_poly.pdbx_strand_id
1 'polypeptide(L)'
;MAVKIEEDCYRSFQGMSWRDDIDVGDFILSNVRPYHGDSSFLAGPTERTSRLWRICRDLQIEEHDRGGVYKIDPHTVQAITSFPPGYIDRDLEIIVGLQTDELLKRAVNPFGGIRMADNACRQYGEEIDPKMKEIFMKYRVTHNDGVFMVYTKEMRRLRHFGILTGLPDSYGRGRIIGDYRRVPLYGIDQLIAGKEADLNSPELLRIDNEEKVRLREEVRQQINSLHDIKKMAEAYGFDISSPAMNGRDAVQWLYFAYLAAVKQQNGAAMSLGRVSAFLDIYLERDIDEGTLNEQQAQELIDDFAIKLRITRHLRTKEYDEVFAGDPNWITESIGGMANDGRTLVTKTSYRMLHTLENLGPAPEPNMTVLWAQDLPRKFKEYCGRISIATCTLQYENDDLMRPIFGDDYGIACCTSAMRLGKQMQFFGARSNLAKCLLLALNGGREEATGEKIAPNIYQAGPGPLNYDEAWPAFQKMVGWLAERYVTIMNVIHYMHDKYAYESLQM
;
A
#
# COMPACT_ATOMS: atom_id res chain seq x y z
N MET A 1 41.53 4.61 25.66
CA MET A 1 40.44 4.10 24.81
C MET A 1 39.65 5.33 24.37
N ALA A 2 39.68 5.63 23.08
CA ALA A 2 38.94 6.76 22.53
C ALA A 2 37.44 6.51 22.75
N VAL A 3 36.77 7.51 23.34
CA VAL A 3 35.31 7.55 23.42
C VAL A 3 34.80 7.54 21.99
N LYS A 4 34.12 6.46 21.58
CA LYS A 4 33.26 6.50 20.40
C LYS A 4 32.22 7.58 20.71
N ILE A 5 32.36 8.74 20.09
CA ILE A 5 31.27 9.70 20.02
C ILE A 5 30.18 8.96 19.26
N GLU A 6 29.11 8.55 19.93
CA GLU A 6 27.91 8.12 19.22
C GLU A 6 27.48 9.31 18.38
N GLU A 7 27.57 9.18 17.06
CA GLU A 7 27.14 10.23 16.14
C GLU A 7 25.64 10.49 16.40
N ASP A 8 25.29 11.75 16.61
CA ASP A 8 23.90 12.14 16.86
C ASP A 8 23.11 12.05 15.53
N CYS A 9 22.21 11.06 15.44
CA CYS A 9 21.33 10.84 14.28
C CYS A 9 20.36 12.01 14.04
N TYR A 10 20.12 12.86 15.05
CA TYR A 10 19.23 14.02 15.01
C TYR A 10 19.96 15.38 15.09
N ARG A 11 21.28 15.40 14.93
CA ARG A 11 22.21 16.54 15.16
C ARG A 11 21.83 17.92 14.61
N SER A 12 20.92 18.01 13.64
CA SER A 12 20.46 19.28 13.05
C SER A 12 18.93 19.41 12.97
N PHE A 13 18.20 18.39 13.41
CA PHE A 13 16.74 18.39 13.37
C PHE A 13 16.14 19.18 14.53
N GLN A 14 15.22 20.06 14.20
CA GLN A 14 14.45 20.92 15.10
C GLN A 14 13.23 20.18 15.66
N GLY A 15 12.67 20.73 16.75
CA GLY A 15 11.52 20.15 17.44
C GLY A 15 11.91 19.12 18.50
N MET A 16 11.07 19.03 19.53
CA MET A 16 11.28 18.14 20.68
C MET A 16 10.13 17.14 20.85
N SER A 17 8.89 17.50 20.50
CA SER A 17 7.72 16.66 20.74
C SER A 17 7.83 15.32 20.02
N TRP A 18 8.21 15.33 18.74
CA TRP A 18 8.45 14.10 17.97
C TRP A 18 9.59 13.22 18.51
N ARG A 19 10.45 13.71 19.41
CA ARG A 19 11.51 12.89 20.04
C ARG A 19 10.98 12.13 21.25
N ASP A 20 10.07 12.76 21.99
CA ASP A 20 9.45 12.21 23.19
C ASP A 20 8.29 11.26 22.85
N ASP A 21 7.57 11.54 21.76
CA ASP A 21 6.43 10.76 21.26
C ASP A 21 6.61 10.35 19.79
N ILE A 22 5.95 9.26 19.36
CA ILE A 22 5.94 8.83 17.95
C ILE A 22 5.03 9.76 17.12
N ASP A 23 5.58 10.88 16.65
CA ASP A 23 4.89 11.89 15.84
C ASP A 23 5.72 12.34 14.62
N VAL A 24 5.57 11.59 13.52
CA VAL A 24 6.21 11.92 12.24
C VAL A 24 5.69 13.24 11.65
N GLY A 25 4.42 13.60 11.93
CA GLY A 25 3.83 14.85 11.44
C GLY A 25 4.51 16.07 12.05
N ASP A 26 4.72 16.05 13.38
CA ASP A 26 5.47 17.09 14.09
C ASP A 26 6.94 17.17 13.62
N PHE A 27 7.60 16.03 13.41
CA PHE A 27 8.94 15.98 12.83
C PHE A 27 8.99 16.70 11.48
N ILE A 28 8.06 16.39 10.58
CA ILE A 28 8.00 17.01 9.25
C ILE A 28 7.77 18.52 9.39
N LEU A 29 6.75 18.96 10.13
CA LEU A 29 6.43 20.39 10.24
C LEU A 29 7.54 21.23 10.88
N SER A 30 8.32 20.61 11.78
CA SER A 30 9.47 21.22 12.44
C SER A 30 10.70 21.35 11.53
N ASN A 31 10.82 20.50 10.50
CA ASN A 31 12.07 20.34 9.73
C ASN A 31 11.94 20.54 8.22
N VAL A 32 10.72 20.52 7.69
CA VAL A 32 10.48 20.68 6.25
C VAL A 32 11.02 22.02 5.75
N ARG A 33 11.64 21.99 4.58
CA ARG A 33 12.12 23.18 3.87
C ARG A 33 11.28 23.40 2.61
N PRO A 34 10.22 24.23 2.67
CA PRO A 34 9.38 24.51 1.52
C PRO A 34 10.20 24.98 0.31
N TYR A 35 10.01 24.35 -0.83
CA TYR A 35 10.75 24.66 -2.05
C TYR A 35 9.87 25.38 -3.08
N HIS A 36 10.20 26.65 -3.32
CA HIS A 36 9.49 27.51 -4.27
C HIS A 36 10.22 27.67 -5.62
N GLY A 37 11.37 27.00 -5.79
CA GLY A 37 12.13 27.00 -7.04
C GLY A 37 11.50 26.14 -8.14
N ASP A 38 12.24 25.95 -9.23
CA ASP A 38 11.82 25.13 -10.38
C ASP A 38 12.68 23.86 -10.49
N SER A 39 12.58 23.16 -11.61
CA SER A 39 13.28 21.90 -11.85
C SER A 39 14.72 22.05 -12.32
N SER A 40 15.32 23.25 -12.33
CA SER A 40 16.67 23.45 -12.88
C SER A 40 17.78 22.75 -12.09
N PHE A 41 17.51 22.36 -10.85
CA PHE A 41 18.48 21.68 -9.99
C PHE A 41 18.56 20.18 -10.27
N LEU A 42 17.56 19.59 -10.94
CA LEU A 42 17.47 18.14 -11.10
C LEU A 42 18.66 17.56 -11.86
N ALA A 43 19.11 16.39 -11.42
CA ALA A 43 20.16 15.63 -12.07
C ALA A 43 19.58 14.48 -12.91
N GLY A 44 20.16 14.24 -14.09
CA GLY A 44 19.83 13.07 -14.90
C GLY A 44 20.32 11.75 -14.28
N PRO A 45 19.94 10.60 -14.86
CA PRO A 45 20.27 9.30 -14.30
C PRO A 45 21.78 9.05 -14.43
N THR A 46 22.37 8.42 -13.41
CA THR A 46 23.74 7.93 -13.50
C THR A 46 23.85 6.73 -14.44
N GLU A 47 25.06 6.41 -14.89
CA GLU A 47 25.30 5.18 -15.67
C GLU A 47 24.92 3.92 -14.88
N ARG A 48 25.24 3.89 -13.57
CA ARG A 48 24.88 2.81 -12.65
C ARG A 48 23.36 2.60 -12.62
N THR A 49 22.59 3.66 -12.37
CA THR A 49 21.11 3.63 -12.38
C THR A 49 20.57 3.13 -13.71
N SER A 50 21.11 3.65 -14.82
CA SER A 50 20.69 3.26 -16.16
C SER A 50 20.96 1.77 -16.46
N ARG A 51 22.08 1.23 -15.97
CA ARG A 51 22.41 -0.20 -16.09
C ARG A 51 21.48 -1.07 -15.24
N LEU A 52 21.27 -0.69 -13.98
CA LEU A 52 20.38 -1.40 -13.06
C LEU A 52 18.94 -1.45 -13.61
N TRP A 53 18.45 -0.32 -14.12
CA TRP A 53 17.11 -0.23 -14.68
C TRP A 53 16.97 -1.03 -15.98
N ARG A 54 18.02 -1.10 -16.81
CA ARG A 54 18.01 -1.93 -18.02
C ARG A 54 17.79 -3.41 -17.69
N ILE A 55 18.47 -3.94 -16.67
CA ILE A 55 18.26 -5.33 -16.20
C ILE A 55 16.79 -5.56 -15.85
N CYS A 56 16.19 -4.63 -15.11
CA CYS A 56 14.77 -4.71 -14.75
C CYS A 56 13.85 -4.68 -15.98
N ARG A 57 14.12 -3.77 -16.93
CA ARG A 57 13.34 -3.61 -18.15
C ARG A 57 13.40 -4.84 -19.05
N ASP A 58 14.58 -5.43 -19.20
CA ASP A 58 14.77 -6.62 -20.02
C ASP A 58 13.96 -7.80 -19.45
N LEU A 59 14.00 -8.01 -18.12
CA LEU A 59 13.16 -9.03 -17.47
C LEU A 59 11.66 -8.71 -17.51
N GLN A 60 11.27 -7.43 -17.47
CA GLN A 60 9.85 -7.04 -17.60
C GLN A 60 9.29 -7.30 -19.01
N ILE A 61 10.13 -7.14 -20.04
CA ILE A 61 9.77 -7.52 -21.41
C ILE A 61 9.56 -9.04 -21.46
N GLU A 62 10.46 -9.81 -20.86
CA GLU A 62 10.31 -11.25 -20.78
C GLU A 62 9.07 -11.67 -19.95
N GLU A 63 8.78 -11.00 -18.83
CA GLU A 63 7.55 -11.19 -18.04
C GLU A 63 6.30 -11.01 -18.91
N HIS A 64 6.28 -9.96 -19.74
CA HIS A 64 5.20 -9.70 -20.67
C HIS A 64 5.06 -10.80 -21.74
N ASP A 65 6.17 -11.20 -22.36
CA ASP A 65 6.20 -12.25 -23.39
C ASP A 65 5.77 -13.63 -22.85
N ARG A 66 5.96 -13.87 -21.54
CA ARG A 66 5.49 -15.06 -20.81
C ARG A 66 4.00 -15.00 -20.41
N GLY A 67 3.29 -13.94 -20.78
CA GLY A 67 1.87 -13.78 -20.45
C GLY A 67 1.61 -13.16 -19.07
N GLY A 68 2.58 -12.41 -18.53
CA GLY A 68 2.39 -11.51 -17.38
C GLY A 68 3.07 -11.94 -16.08
N VAL A 69 3.61 -13.16 -15.97
CA VAL A 69 4.34 -13.62 -14.78
C VAL A 69 5.69 -14.21 -15.19
N TYR A 70 6.78 -13.63 -14.66
CA TYR A 70 8.12 -14.11 -14.96
C TYR A 70 8.41 -15.47 -14.30
N LYS A 71 8.19 -15.57 -12.99
CA LYS A 71 8.46 -16.75 -12.18
C LYS A 71 7.62 -16.76 -10.91
N ILE A 72 7.31 -17.96 -10.39
CA ILE A 72 6.60 -18.17 -9.12
C ILE A 72 7.49 -19.02 -8.22
N ASP A 73 7.44 -18.78 -6.90
CA ASP A 73 7.93 -19.74 -5.90
C ASP A 73 6.75 -20.55 -5.33
N PRO A 74 6.52 -21.79 -5.79
CA PRO A 74 5.40 -22.61 -5.33
C PRO A 74 5.66 -23.33 -3.99
N HIS A 75 6.86 -23.22 -3.42
CA HIS A 75 7.30 -24.01 -2.26
C HIS A 75 7.35 -23.21 -0.96
N THR A 76 7.59 -21.91 -1.06
CA THR A 76 7.80 -21.05 0.11
C THR A 76 6.55 -20.25 0.46
N VAL A 77 6.08 -20.37 1.71
CA VAL A 77 4.98 -19.53 2.21
C VAL A 77 5.47 -18.11 2.39
N GLN A 78 4.78 -17.15 1.78
CA GLN A 78 5.09 -15.73 1.91
C GLN A 78 5.04 -15.27 3.38
N ALA A 79 6.16 -14.72 3.86
CA ALA A 79 6.28 -13.99 5.13
C ALA A 79 7.52 -13.07 5.09
N ILE A 80 7.65 -12.18 6.09
CA ILE A 80 8.73 -11.18 6.18
C ILE A 80 10.13 -11.82 6.06
N THR A 81 10.34 -12.97 6.71
CA THR A 81 11.64 -13.65 6.83
C THR A 81 11.74 -14.95 6.04
N SER A 82 10.76 -15.28 5.19
CA SER A 82 10.71 -16.57 4.48
C SER A 82 11.74 -16.72 3.37
N PHE A 83 12.18 -15.62 2.77
CA PHE A 83 13.08 -15.63 1.63
C PHE A 83 14.45 -15.05 2.00
N PRO A 84 15.55 -15.63 1.50
CA PRO A 84 16.86 -15.03 1.66
C PRO A 84 16.97 -13.72 0.86
N PRO A 85 18.04 -12.93 1.08
CA PRO A 85 18.28 -11.70 0.33
C PRO A 85 18.33 -11.91 -1.18
N GLY A 86 17.53 -11.13 -1.92
CA GLY A 86 17.56 -11.06 -3.38
C GLY A 86 18.09 -9.72 -3.88
N TYR A 87 18.75 -9.73 -5.03
CA TYR A 87 19.38 -8.57 -5.65
C TYR A 87 19.03 -8.53 -7.14
N ILE A 88 18.89 -7.33 -7.71
CA ILE A 88 18.89 -7.11 -9.16
C ILE A 88 20.32 -7.34 -9.67
N ASP A 89 21.26 -6.64 -9.05
CA ASP A 89 22.70 -6.74 -9.25
C ASP A 89 23.38 -6.11 -8.02
N ARG A 90 23.96 -6.98 -7.19
CA ARG A 90 24.47 -6.60 -5.86
C ARG A 90 25.53 -5.50 -5.91
N ASP A 91 26.36 -5.48 -6.96
CA ASP A 91 27.45 -4.51 -7.07
C ASP A 91 26.97 -3.15 -7.57
N LEU A 92 25.79 -3.11 -8.19
CA LEU A 92 25.18 -1.88 -8.67
C LEU A 92 24.23 -1.26 -7.66
N GLU A 93 23.59 -2.01 -6.76
CA GLU A 93 22.52 -1.49 -5.91
C GLU A 93 23.00 -0.60 -4.75
N ILE A 94 22.38 0.57 -4.59
CA ILE A 94 22.58 1.45 -3.43
C ILE A 94 21.49 1.20 -2.38
N ILE A 95 20.23 1.11 -2.85
CA ILE A 95 19.07 0.67 -2.07
C ILE A 95 18.76 -0.76 -2.45
N VAL A 96 18.76 -1.67 -1.48
CA VAL A 96 18.62 -3.12 -1.68
C VAL A 96 17.31 -3.66 -1.11
N GLY A 97 16.95 -4.85 -1.56
CA GLY A 97 15.80 -5.60 -1.06
C GLY A 97 14.85 -6.01 -2.18
N LEU A 98 14.43 -7.27 -2.18
CA LEU A 98 13.42 -7.84 -3.07
C LEU A 98 12.41 -8.67 -2.29
N GLN A 99 11.18 -8.80 -2.80
CA GLN A 99 10.11 -9.58 -2.16
C GLN A 99 10.47 -11.07 -2.03
N THR A 100 11.24 -11.60 -2.97
CA THR A 100 11.85 -12.93 -2.90
C THR A 100 13.36 -12.82 -3.11
N ASP A 101 14.04 -13.95 -3.27
CA ASP A 101 15.46 -14.06 -3.58
C ASP A 101 15.81 -13.76 -5.05
N GLU A 102 14.83 -13.52 -5.92
CA GLU A 102 15.05 -13.26 -7.35
C GLU A 102 14.14 -12.13 -7.87
N LEU A 103 14.67 -11.34 -8.81
CA LEU A 103 13.95 -10.26 -9.47
C LEU A 103 12.69 -10.78 -10.19
N LEU A 104 11.55 -10.12 -9.95
CA LEU A 104 10.21 -10.43 -10.48
C LEU A 104 9.67 -11.84 -10.15
N LYS A 105 10.34 -12.62 -9.29
CA LYS A 105 9.79 -13.89 -8.79
C LYS A 105 8.70 -13.59 -7.75
N ARG A 106 7.48 -14.07 -8.02
CA ARG A 106 6.30 -13.86 -7.18
C ARG A 106 6.20 -14.93 -6.09
N ALA A 107 5.98 -14.50 -4.84
CA ALA A 107 5.73 -15.40 -3.72
C ALA A 107 4.27 -15.87 -3.70
N VAL A 108 4.03 -17.03 -3.06
CA VAL A 108 2.68 -17.53 -2.79
C VAL A 108 2.23 -17.10 -1.40
N ASN A 109 1.15 -16.32 -1.34
CA ASN A 109 0.47 -15.97 -0.08
C ASN A 109 -0.80 -16.83 0.10
N PRO A 110 -0.75 -17.90 0.91
CA PRO A 110 -1.89 -18.76 1.15
C PRO A 110 -2.87 -18.23 2.21
N PHE A 111 -2.49 -17.24 3.04
CA PHE A 111 -3.33 -16.74 4.14
C PHE A 111 -4.63 -16.08 3.64
N GLY A 112 -4.56 -15.42 2.48
CA GLY A 112 -5.74 -14.87 1.79
C GLY A 112 -6.67 -15.95 1.24
N GLY A 113 -6.15 -17.14 0.89
CA GLY A 113 -6.92 -18.26 0.37
C GLY A 113 -6.09 -19.27 -0.43
N ILE A 114 -5.95 -20.50 0.08
CA ILE A 114 -5.11 -21.55 -0.54
C ILE A 114 -5.63 -22.00 -1.91
N ARG A 115 -6.96 -22.05 -2.10
CA ARG A 115 -7.56 -22.44 -3.39
C ARG A 115 -7.25 -21.43 -4.49
N MET A 116 -7.20 -20.14 -4.14
CA MET A 116 -6.91 -19.07 -5.09
C MET A 116 -5.43 -19.03 -5.44
N ALA A 117 -4.56 -19.21 -4.44
CA ALA A 117 -3.13 -19.40 -4.66
C ALA A 117 -2.83 -20.60 -5.57
N ASP A 118 -3.44 -21.77 -5.31
CA ASP A 118 -3.29 -22.97 -6.15
C ASP A 118 -3.81 -22.75 -7.59
N ASN A 119 -4.95 -22.09 -7.74
CA ASN A 119 -5.48 -21.74 -9.06
C ASN A 119 -4.53 -20.80 -9.82
N ALA A 120 -4.01 -19.76 -9.15
CA ALA A 120 -3.06 -18.83 -9.76
C ALA A 120 -1.80 -19.57 -10.24
N CYS A 121 -1.19 -20.43 -9.42
CA CYS A 121 -0.04 -21.22 -9.85
C CYS A 121 -0.35 -22.04 -11.10
N ARG A 122 -1.48 -22.79 -11.11
CA ARG A 122 -1.88 -23.62 -12.26
C ARG A 122 -2.13 -22.82 -13.53
N GLN A 123 -2.72 -21.63 -13.42
CA GLN A 123 -2.97 -20.74 -14.56
C GLN A 123 -1.67 -20.26 -15.24
N TYR A 124 -0.54 -20.32 -14.52
CA TYR A 124 0.81 -20.00 -14.99
C TYR A 124 1.72 -21.23 -15.12
N GLY A 125 1.15 -22.44 -15.11
CA GLY A 125 1.90 -23.68 -15.37
C GLY A 125 2.67 -24.25 -14.19
N GLU A 126 2.43 -23.76 -12.97
CA GLU A 126 3.11 -24.17 -11.74
C GLU A 126 2.18 -24.97 -10.82
N GLU A 127 2.76 -25.86 -10.00
CA GLU A 127 2.03 -26.59 -8.97
C GLU A 127 2.54 -26.21 -7.58
N ILE A 128 1.65 -25.66 -6.74
CA ILE A 128 1.96 -25.36 -5.34
C ILE A 128 2.30 -26.65 -4.57
N ASP A 129 3.28 -26.53 -3.66
CA ASP A 129 3.79 -27.62 -2.85
C ASP A 129 2.68 -28.38 -2.10
N PRO A 130 2.64 -29.73 -2.18
CA PRO A 130 1.61 -30.52 -1.52
C PRO A 130 1.54 -30.33 0.01
N LYS A 131 2.68 -30.08 0.66
CA LYS A 131 2.74 -29.83 2.10
C LYS A 131 2.15 -28.46 2.42
N MET A 132 2.40 -27.44 1.58
CA MET A 132 1.76 -26.13 1.73
C MET A 132 0.24 -26.27 1.61
N LYS A 133 -0.25 -26.97 0.57
CA LYS A 133 -1.68 -27.31 0.43
C LYS A 133 -2.23 -27.99 1.67
N GLU A 134 -1.55 -29.02 2.17
CA GLU A 134 -1.99 -29.74 3.35
C GLU A 134 -2.13 -28.82 4.57
N ILE A 135 -1.14 -27.95 4.82
CA ILE A 135 -1.15 -27.02 5.95
C ILE A 135 -2.37 -26.12 5.90
N PHE A 136 -2.62 -25.46 4.76
CA PHE A 136 -3.70 -24.48 4.66
C PHE A 136 -5.08 -25.08 4.36
N MET A 137 -5.16 -26.37 4.03
CA MET A 137 -6.43 -27.07 3.92
C MET A 137 -6.84 -27.81 5.20
N LYS A 138 -5.89 -28.21 6.06
CA LYS A 138 -6.18 -29.02 7.25
C LYS A 138 -5.89 -28.31 8.58
N TYR A 139 -4.82 -27.54 8.68
CA TYR A 139 -4.29 -27.04 9.96
C TYR A 139 -4.50 -25.54 10.14
N ARG A 140 -4.32 -24.74 9.08
CA ARG A 140 -4.46 -23.28 9.11
C ARG A 140 -5.61 -22.84 8.22
N VAL A 141 -6.73 -22.47 8.83
CA VAL A 141 -7.88 -21.86 8.13
C VAL A 141 -7.42 -20.57 7.44
N THR A 142 -7.80 -20.37 6.18
CA THR A 142 -7.50 -19.13 5.44
C THR A 142 -8.61 -18.10 5.59
N HIS A 143 -8.33 -16.84 5.25
CA HIS A 143 -9.35 -15.79 5.16
C HIS A 143 -10.51 -16.21 4.24
N ASN A 144 -10.21 -16.67 3.02
CA ASN A 144 -11.20 -17.18 2.07
C ASN A 144 -12.06 -18.31 2.67
N ASP A 145 -11.44 -19.31 3.30
CA ASP A 145 -12.21 -20.42 3.91
C ASP A 145 -13.15 -19.89 5.01
N GLY A 146 -12.67 -19.00 5.88
CA GLY A 146 -13.46 -18.38 6.94
C GLY A 146 -14.67 -17.61 6.41
N VAL A 147 -14.47 -16.79 5.37
CA VAL A 147 -15.56 -16.04 4.72
C VAL A 147 -16.62 -16.98 4.16
N PHE A 148 -16.20 -17.98 3.39
CA PHE A 148 -17.15 -18.88 2.72
C PHE A 148 -17.84 -19.86 3.69
N MET A 149 -17.29 -20.12 4.88
CA MET A 149 -17.99 -20.84 5.94
C MET A 149 -19.18 -20.08 6.50
N VAL A 150 -19.15 -18.74 6.49
CA VAL A 150 -20.23 -17.89 7.04
C VAL A 150 -21.19 -17.37 5.98
N TYR A 151 -20.74 -17.26 4.71
CA TYR A 151 -21.58 -16.80 3.62
C TYR A 151 -22.89 -17.58 3.47
N THR A 152 -24.00 -16.84 3.48
CA THR A 152 -25.33 -17.40 3.20
C THR A 152 -25.51 -17.67 1.70
N LYS A 153 -26.57 -18.43 1.36
CA LYS A 153 -26.96 -18.65 -0.04
C LYS A 153 -27.26 -17.32 -0.78
N GLU A 154 -27.85 -16.34 -0.09
CA GLU A 154 -28.14 -15.02 -0.66
C GLU A 154 -26.83 -14.30 -1.03
N MET A 155 -25.87 -14.23 -0.09
CA MET A 155 -24.57 -13.59 -0.31
C MET A 155 -23.84 -14.17 -1.53
N ARG A 156 -23.81 -15.50 -1.64
CA ARG A 156 -23.19 -16.19 -2.78
C ARG A 156 -23.91 -15.90 -4.10
N ARG A 157 -25.24 -15.80 -4.11
CA ARG A 157 -26.03 -15.45 -5.30
C ARG A 157 -25.78 -14.01 -5.75
N LEU A 158 -25.71 -13.05 -4.83
CA LEU A 158 -25.39 -11.66 -5.15
C LEU A 158 -24.01 -11.52 -5.82
N ARG A 159 -23.04 -12.30 -5.35
CA ARG A 159 -21.71 -12.40 -5.96
C ARG A 159 -21.76 -13.03 -7.34
N HIS A 160 -22.43 -14.19 -7.45
CA HIS A 160 -22.54 -14.95 -8.70
C HIS A 160 -23.17 -14.13 -9.84
N PHE A 161 -24.23 -13.37 -9.54
CA PHE A 161 -24.95 -12.56 -10.54
C PHE A 161 -24.35 -11.16 -10.78
N GLY A 162 -23.20 -10.86 -10.17
CA GLY A 162 -22.50 -9.59 -10.36
C GLY A 162 -23.21 -8.37 -9.78
N ILE A 163 -24.07 -8.57 -8.75
CA ILE A 163 -24.67 -7.47 -7.98
C ILE A 163 -23.60 -6.85 -7.07
N LEU A 164 -22.77 -7.70 -6.47
CA LEU A 164 -21.61 -7.33 -5.66
C LEU A 164 -20.39 -8.06 -6.23
N THR A 165 -19.37 -7.32 -6.67
CA THR A 165 -18.25 -7.87 -7.46
C THR A 165 -16.91 -7.39 -6.97
N GLY A 166 -15.90 -8.26 -7.10
CA GLY A 166 -14.52 -7.95 -6.72
C GLY A 166 -14.36 -7.72 -5.22
N LEU A 167 -15.22 -8.33 -4.39
CA LEU A 167 -15.11 -8.24 -2.93
C LEU A 167 -13.79 -8.89 -2.47
N PRO A 168 -13.14 -8.40 -1.40
CA PRO A 168 -11.89 -8.97 -0.91
C PRO A 168 -12.13 -10.26 -0.10
N ASP A 169 -12.81 -11.23 -0.71
CA ASP A 169 -13.07 -12.57 -0.15
C ASP A 169 -12.08 -13.64 -0.64
N SER A 170 -11.17 -13.28 -1.54
CA SER A 170 -10.26 -14.21 -2.22
C SER A 170 -8.81 -13.70 -2.34
N TYR A 171 -8.49 -12.58 -1.71
CA TYR A 171 -7.17 -11.93 -1.68
C TYR A 171 -7.08 -10.98 -0.48
N GLY A 172 -5.90 -10.46 -0.15
CA GLY A 172 -5.73 -9.50 0.94
C GLY A 172 -6.52 -8.20 0.71
N ARG A 173 -7.17 -7.66 1.75
CA ARG A 173 -8.04 -6.46 1.60
C ARG A 173 -7.28 -5.20 1.16
N GLY A 174 -6.04 -5.01 1.61
CA GLY A 174 -5.28 -3.77 1.37
C GLY A 174 -5.97 -2.56 2.00
N ARG A 175 -5.77 -1.36 1.44
CA ARG A 175 -6.30 -0.08 1.98
C ARG A 175 -5.81 0.24 3.42
N ILE A 176 -4.60 -0.21 3.71
CA ILE A 176 -3.86 0.11 4.91
C ILE A 176 -2.53 0.72 4.47
N ILE A 177 -2.14 1.82 5.10
CA ILE A 177 -0.82 2.43 4.93
C ILE A 177 -0.15 2.42 6.29
N GLY A 178 0.84 1.53 6.45
CA GLY A 178 1.73 1.62 7.60
C GLY A 178 2.54 2.90 7.49
N ASP A 179 2.78 3.60 8.60
CA ASP A 179 3.64 4.77 8.56
C ASP A 179 5.13 4.34 8.50
N TYR A 180 5.57 3.98 7.29
CA TYR A 180 6.90 3.42 7.03
C TYR A 180 8.04 4.40 7.38
N ARG A 181 7.73 5.69 7.50
CA ARG A 181 8.67 6.75 7.92
C ARG A 181 9.07 6.63 9.39
N ARG A 182 8.30 5.89 10.20
CA ARG A 182 8.64 5.65 11.60
C ARG A 182 9.93 4.85 11.76
N VAL A 183 10.23 3.91 10.87
CA VAL A 183 11.45 3.09 10.96
C VAL A 183 12.72 3.94 10.77
N PRO A 184 12.88 4.75 9.71
CA PRO A 184 14.02 5.65 9.61
C PRO A 184 14.04 6.72 10.71
N LEU A 185 12.89 7.20 11.17
CA LEU A 185 12.87 8.24 12.19
C LEU A 185 13.26 7.72 13.57
N TYR A 186 12.78 6.55 13.99
CA TYR A 186 12.89 6.06 15.38
C TYR A 186 13.75 4.81 15.55
N GLY A 187 14.02 4.07 14.48
CA GLY A 187 14.59 2.73 14.58
C GLY A 187 13.60 1.71 15.14
N ILE A 188 13.88 0.42 14.92
CA ILE A 188 12.98 -0.65 15.34
C ILE A 188 12.90 -0.78 16.86
N ASP A 189 13.99 -0.55 17.59
CA ASP A 189 14.03 -0.84 19.03
C ASP A 189 13.13 0.15 19.82
N GLN A 190 13.09 1.42 19.42
CA GLN A 190 12.17 2.40 20.01
C GLN A 190 10.71 2.09 19.67
N LEU A 191 10.42 1.64 18.45
CA LEU A 191 9.06 1.27 18.05
C LEU A 191 8.55 0.04 18.82
N ILE A 192 9.42 -0.95 19.05
CA ILE A 192 9.11 -2.11 19.89
C ILE A 192 8.85 -1.66 21.33
N ALA A 193 9.72 -0.80 21.89
CA ALA A 193 9.53 -0.27 23.24
C ALA A 193 8.18 0.47 23.38
N GLY A 194 7.77 1.24 22.37
CA GLY A 194 6.46 1.89 22.32
C GLY A 194 5.30 0.90 22.35
N LYS A 195 5.34 -0.14 21.50
CA LYS A 195 4.28 -1.18 21.49
C LYS A 195 4.27 -2.04 22.76
N GLU A 196 5.41 -2.28 23.39
CA GLU A 196 5.46 -2.92 24.71
C GLU A 196 4.88 -2.01 25.80
N ALA A 197 5.09 -0.69 25.71
CA ALA A 197 4.43 0.27 26.60
C ALA A 197 2.91 0.27 26.41
N ASP A 198 2.42 0.17 25.16
CA ASP A 198 0.98 0.02 24.87
C ASP A 198 0.40 -1.20 25.60
N LEU A 199 1.05 -2.37 25.49
CA LEU A 199 0.62 -3.61 26.16
C LEU A 199 0.58 -3.52 27.69
N ASN A 200 1.44 -2.67 28.26
CA ASN A 200 1.56 -2.44 29.70
C ASN A 200 0.82 -1.19 30.17
N SER A 201 0.11 -0.49 29.26
CA SER A 201 -0.72 0.64 29.63
C SER A 201 -1.85 0.21 30.59
N PRO A 202 -2.29 1.08 31.51
CA PRO A 202 -3.42 0.77 32.39
C PRO A 202 -4.69 0.36 31.62
N GLU A 203 -4.86 0.91 30.41
CA GLU A 203 -5.97 0.58 29.52
C GLU A 203 -5.89 -0.86 29.00
N LEU A 204 -4.74 -1.31 28.47
CA LEU A 204 -4.63 -2.67 27.93
C LEU A 204 -4.41 -3.72 29.03
N LEU A 205 -3.95 -3.35 30.22
CA LEU A 205 -3.86 -4.29 31.35
C LEU A 205 -5.24 -4.70 31.89
N ARG A 206 -6.26 -3.87 31.68
CA ARG A 206 -7.63 -4.19 32.05
C ARG A 206 -8.32 -4.99 30.94
N ILE A 207 -8.41 -6.30 31.13
CA ILE A 207 -9.06 -7.23 30.19
C ILE A 207 -10.46 -7.56 30.70
N ASP A 208 -11.49 -6.87 30.18
CA ASP A 208 -12.88 -7.06 30.60
C ASP A 208 -13.85 -7.41 29.46
N ASN A 209 -13.35 -7.57 28.22
CA ASN A 209 -14.14 -7.94 27.05
C ASN A 209 -13.25 -8.57 25.94
N GLU A 210 -13.89 -9.15 24.91
CA GLU A 210 -13.20 -9.80 23.79
C GLU A 210 -12.38 -8.83 22.91
N GLU A 211 -12.82 -7.58 22.77
CA GLU A 211 -12.08 -6.56 22.02
C GLU A 211 -10.71 -6.27 22.67
N LYS A 212 -10.65 -6.19 24.00
CA LYS A 212 -9.39 -6.03 24.73
C LYS A 212 -8.48 -7.26 24.62
N VAL A 213 -9.06 -8.47 24.60
CA VAL A 213 -8.28 -9.70 24.33
C VAL A 213 -7.66 -9.63 22.93
N ARG A 214 -8.48 -9.33 21.91
CA ARG A 214 -8.04 -9.21 20.52
C ARG A 214 -6.97 -8.12 20.35
N LEU A 215 -7.19 -6.92 20.88
CA LEU A 215 -6.25 -5.81 20.73
C LEU A 215 -4.88 -6.12 21.34
N ARG A 216 -4.84 -6.81 22.50
CA ARG A 216 -3.57 -7.26 23.09
C ARG A 216 -2.86 -8.30 22.21
N GLU A 217 -3.60 -9.24 21.63
CA GLU A 217 -3.05 -10.21 20.69
C GLU A 217 -2.48 -9.51 19.45
N GLU A 218 -3.24 -8.57 18.86
CA GLU A 218 -2.85 -7.76 17.71
C GLU A 218 -1.57 -6.97 18.00
N VAL A 219 -1.47 -6.25 19.12
CA VAL A 219 -0.26 -5.49 19.48
C VAL A 219 0.94 -6.43 19.68
N ARG A 220 0.74 -7.63 20.24
CA ARG A 220 1.82 -8.64 20.33
C ARG A 220 2.27 -9.13 18.95
N GLN A 221 1.35 -9.32 18.00
CA GLN A 221 1.69 -9.66 16.63
C GLN A 221 2.47 -8.52 15.93
N GLN A 222 2.14 -7.26 16.23
CA GLN A 222 2.88 -6.10 15.72
C GLN A 222 4.34 -6.09 16.22
N ILE A 223 4.56 -6.33 17.52
CA ILE A 223 5.90 -6.47 18.11
C ILE A 223 6.70 -7.58 17.41
N ASN A 224 6.09 -8.75 17.21
CA ASN A 224 6.74 -9.85 16.49
C ASN A 224 7.13 -9.46 15.06
N SER A 225 6.27 -8.69 14.39
CA SER A 225 6.51 -8.23 13.02
C SER A 225 7.66 -7.23 12.96
N LEU A 226 7.76 -6.32 13.93
CA LEU A 226 8.90 -5.40 14.07
C LEU A 226 10.23 -6.16 14.27
N HIS A 227 10.23 -7.21 15.10
CA HIS A 227 11.39 -8.09 15.22
C HIS A 227 11.73 -8.80 13.90
N ASP A 228 10.73 -9.19 13.12
CA ASP A 228 10.94 -9.84 11.83
C ASP A 228 11.50 -8.87 10.76
N ILE A 229 11.14 -7.57 10.76
CA ILE A 229 11.82 -6.59 9.89
C ILE A 229 13.31 -6.52 10.27
N LYS A 230 13.63 -6.47 11.57
CA LYS A 230 15.04 -6.41 12.02
C LYS A 230 15.84 -7.60 11.51
N LYS A 231 15.30 -8.82 11.61
CA LYS A 231 15.92 -10.04 11.05
C LYS A 231 16.04 -9.98 9.52
N MET A 232 15.00 -9.47 8.85
CA MET A 232 15.02 -9.33 7.39
C MET A 232 16.13 -8.37 6.96
N ALA A 233 16.23 -7.19 7.57
CA ALA A 233 17.26 -6.21 7.25
C ALA A 233 18.67 -6.72 7.60
N GLU A 234 18.83 -7.44 8.72
CA GLU A 234 20.08 -8.08 9.12
C GLU A 234 20.58 -9.07 8.06
N ALA A 235 19.67 -9.83 7.43
CA ALA A 235 20.04 -10.74 6.34
C ALA A 235 20.62 -9.97 5.13
N TYR A 236 20.20 -8.73 4.89
CA TYR A 236 20.79 -7.83 3.89
C TYR A 236 22.07 -7.12 4.38
N GLY A 237 22.49 -7.33 5.62
CA GLY A 237 23.69 -6.73 6.22
C GLY A 237 23.46 -5.37 6.89
N PHE A 238 22.20 -5.04 7.24
CA PHE A 238 21.85 -3.76 7.86
C PHE A 238 21.32 -3.96 9.29
N ASP A 239 21.78 -3.12 10.21
CA ASP A 239 21.20 -3.00 11.55
C ASP A 239 20.29 -1.78 11.61
N ILE A 240 18.99 -2.04 11.66
CA ILE A 240 17.93 -1.02 11.71
C ILE A 240 17.36 -0.82 13.13
N SER A 241 18.08 -1.29 14.15
CA SER A 241 17.71 -1.10 15.57
C SER A 241 17.53 0.37 15.92
N SER A 242 18.48 1.19 15.46
CA SER A 242 18.54 2.63 15.71
C SER A 242 17.98 3.45 14.53
N PRO A 243 17.60 4.72 14.78
CA PRO A 243 17.23 5.67 13.74
C PRO A 243 18.26 5.76 12.61
N ALA A 244 17.80 6.15 11.42
CA ALA A 244 18.66 6.37 10.26
C ALA A 244 19.65 7.52 10.50
N MET A 245 20.93 7.28 10.19
CA MET A 245 22.00 8.26 10.44
C MET A 245 22.11 9.33 9.35
N ASN A 246 21.84 8.94 8.10
CA ASN A 246 22.03 9.72 6.88
C ASN A 246 20.85 9.49 5.90
N GLY A 247 20.80 10.25 4.81
CA GLY A 247 19.77 10.18 3.78
C GLY A 247 19.70 8.84 3.07
N ARG A 248 20.83 8.15 2.87
CA ARG A 248 20.83 6.79 2.32
C ARG A 248 20.15 5.81 3.27
N ASP A 249 20.50 5.85 4.54
CA ASP A 249 19.87 5.01 5.57
C ASP A 249 18.38 5.32 5.70
N ALA A 250 17.98 6.60 5.62
CA ALA A 250 16.58 7.00 5.70
C ALA A 250 15.74 6.39 4.57
N VAL A 251 16.26 6.42 3.33
CA VAL A 251 15.62 5.79 2.18
C VAL A 251 15.60 4.26 2.34
N GLN A 252 16.70 3.65 2.76
CA GLN A 252 16.80 2.20 2.92
C GLN A 252 15.88 1.67 4.05
N TRP A 253 15.79 2.35 5.19
CA TRP A 253 14.98 1.91 6.34
C TRP A 253 13.50 2.05 6.02
N LEU A 254 13.12 3.14 5.36
CA LEU A 254 11.77 3.32 4.84
C LEU A 254 11.43 2.19 3.86
N TYR A 255 12.34 1.88 2.94
CA TYR A 255 12.12 0.80 1.99
C TYR A 255 12.05 -0.56 2.68
N PHE A 256 12.85 -0.86 3.70
CA PHE A 256 12.73 -2.12 4.44
C PHE A 256 11.38 -2.25 5.16
N ALA A 257 10.87 -1.16 5.74
CA ALA A 257 9.56 -1.16 6.36
C ALA A 257 8.45 -1.47 5.33
N TYR A 258 8.53 -0.84 4.15
CA TYR A 258 7.60 -1.10 3.05
C TYR A 258 7.76 -2.52 2.46
N LEU A 259 9.00 -2.96 2.24
CA LEU A 259 9.35 -4.28 1.72
C LEU A 259 8.79 -5.38 2.61
N ALA A 260 8.93 -5.24 3.91
CA ALA A 260 8.37 -6.20 4.85
C ALA A 260 6.84 -6.24 4.76
N ALA A 261 6.16 -5.12 4.50
CA ALA A 261 4.70 -5.10 4.30
C ALA A 261 4.29 -5.89 3.05
N VAL A 262 4.96 -5.67 1.91
CA VAL A 262 4.70 -6.42 0.67
C VAL A 262 5.28 -7.85 0.66
N LYS A 263 6.10 -8.20 1.65
CA LYS A 263 6.50 -9.59 1.96
C LYS A 263 5.53 -10.28 2.91
N GLN A 264 4.75 -9.56 3.70
CA GLN A 264 3.76 -10.15 4.61
C GLN A 264 2.39 -10.28 3.96
N GLN A 265 1.95 -9.24 3.25
CA GLN A 265 0.60 -9.10 2.74
C GLN A 265 0.57 -9.01 1.22
N ASN A 266 -0.57 -9.40 0.63
CA ASN A 266 -0.84 -9.26 -0.80
C ASN A 266 -2.12 -8.46 -1.05
N GLY A 267 -2.31 -7.37 -0.28
CA GLY A 267 -3.44 -6.47 -0.40
C GLY A 267 -3.67 -6.00 -1.84
N ALA A 268 -4.91 -5.70 -2.23
CA ALA A 268 -5.15 -5.12 -3.55
C ALA A 268 -4.31 -3.86 -3.74
N ALA A 269 -4.44 -2.90 -2.80
CA ALA A 269 -3.62 -1.70 -2.75
C ALA A 269 -2.67 -1.72 -1.55
N MET A 270 -1.37 -1.63 -1.84
CA MET A 270 -0.25 -1.58 -0.89
C MET A 270 0.44 -0.22 -1.00
N SER A 271 -0.28 0.85 -0.64
CA SER A 271 0.18 2.22 -0.88
C SER A 271 1.33 2.61 0.04
N LEU A 272 2.24 3.46 -0.48
CA LEU A 272 3.45 3.89 0.22
C LEU A 272 3.18 5.00 1.25
N GLY A 273 2.21 5.87 0.98
CA GLY A 273 1.84 6.96 1.87
C GLY A 273 2.28 8.33 1.35
N ARG A 274 3.05 9.07 2.16
CA ARG A 274 3.52 10.44 1.88
C ARG A 274 4.94 10.61 2.40
N VAL A 275 5.92 10.23 1.59
CA VAL A 275 7.31 10.06 2.01
C VAL A 275 8.27 11.11 1.45
N SER A 276 7.93 11.75 0.33
CA SER A 276 8.79 12.69 -0.37
C SER A 276 9.30 13.84 0.49
N ALA A 277 8.43 14.56 1.20
CA ALA A 277 8.83 15.64 2.10
C ALA A 277 9.62 15.15 3.32
N PHE A 278 9.31 13.94 3.82
CA PHE A 278 10.03 13.30 4.91
C PHE A 278 11.47 12.96 4.52
N LEU A 279 11.67 12.31 3.37
CA LEU A 279 12.99 11.95 2.86
C LEU A 279 13.83 13.19 2.53
N ASP A 280 13.19 14.26 2.05
CA ASP A 280 13.87 15.52 1.73
C ASP A 280 14.62 16.10 2.93
N ILE A 281 14.07 15.98 4.14
CA ILE A 281 14.68 16.50 5.37
C ILE A 281 16.07 15.88 5.60
N TYR A 282 16.21 14.58 5.37
CA TYR A 282 17.51 13.89 5.49
C TYR A 282 18.42 14.22 4.31
N LEU A 283 17.90 14.22 3.09
CA LEU A 283 18.70 14.48 1.88
C LEU A 283 19.25 15.91 1.85
N GLU A 284 18.45 16.93 2.18
CA GLU A 284 18.91 18.32 2.23
C GLU A 284 19.90 18.55 3.37
N ARG A 285 19.75 17.87 4.52
CA ARG A 285 20.76 17.92 5.57
C ARG A 285 22.10 17.41 5.06
N ASP A 286 22.12 16.24 4.44
CA ASP A 286 23.36 15.63 3.96
C ASP A 286 23.99 16.44 2.80
N ILE A 287 23.16 17.11 1.98
CA ILE A 287 23.62 18.07 0.97
C ILE A 287 24.27 19.31 1.62
N ASP A 288 23.65 19.88 2.64
CA ASP A 288 24.22 21.03 3.38
C ASP A 288 25.53 20.66 4.09
N GLU A 289 25.62 19.44 4.61
CA GLU A 289 26.82 18.89 5.25
C GLU A 289 27.91 18.53 4.22
N GLY A 290 27.59 18.55 2.92
CA GLY A 290 28.51 18.21 1.83
C GLY A 290 28.85 16.71 1.74
N THR A 291 28.11 15.86 2.44
CA THR A 291 28.28 14.39 2.41
C THR A 291 27.48 13.73 1.28
N LEU A 292 26.52 14.47 0.72
CA LEU A 292 25.72 14.08 -0.43
C LEU A 292 25.68 15.24 -1.44
N ASN A 293 25.65 14.94 -2.73
CA ASN A 293 25.36 15.93 -3.77
C ASN A 293 24.02 15.63 -4.44
N GLU A 294 23.54 16.56 -5.26
CA GLU A 294 22.24 16.44 -5.94
C GLU A 294 22.13 15.19 -6.83
N GLN A 295 23.19 14.82 -7.55
CA GLN A 295 23.17 13.62 -8.38
C GLN A 295 23.05 12.35 -7.53
N GLN A 296 23.74 12.29 -6.40
CA GLN A 296 23.64 11.18 -5.47
C GLN A 296 22.27 11.14 -4.77
N ALA A 297 21.68 12.30 -4.44
CA ALA A 297 20.33 12.38 -3.89
C ALA A 297 19.28 11.87 -4.90
N GLN A 298 19.37 12.29 -6.16
CA GLN A 298 18.51 11.75 -7.22
C GLN A 298 18.73 10.26 -7.42
N GLU A 299 19.98 9.80 -7.36
CA GLU A 299 20.33 8.38 -7.53
C GLU A 299 19.69 7.49 -6.44
N LEU A 300 19.64 7.95 -5.19
CA LEU A 300 18.92 7.26 -4.11
C LEU A 300 17.42 7.15 -4.38
N ILE A 301 16.81 8.23 -4.88
CA ILE A 301 15.39 8.29 -5.22
C ILE A 301 15.06 7.43 -6.45
N ASP A 302 15.93 7.41 -7.46
CA ASP A 302 15.79 6.54 -8.62
C ASP A 302 15.88 5.06 -8.22
N ASP A 303 16.87 4.66 -7.39
CA ASP A 303 17.00 3.29 -6.89
C ASP A 303 15.79 2.88 -6.04
N PHE A 304 15.31 3.77 -5.19
CA PHE A 304 14.08 3.57 -4.44
C PHE A 304 12.88 3.35 -5.36
N ALA A 305 12.69 4.20 -6.37
CA ALA A 305 11.61 4.06 -7.34
C ALA A 305 11.72 2.77 -8.17
N ILE A 306 12.93 2.31 -8.53
CA ILE A 306 13.15 1.01 -9.18
C ILE A 306 12.59 -0.10 -8.31
N LYS A 307 12.87 -0.09 -7.00
CA LYS A 307 12.36 -1.09 -6.05
C LYS A 307 10.84 -1.12 -5.93
N LEU A 308 10.20 0.05 -5.98
CA LEU A 308 8.75 0.13 -6.02
C LEU A 308 8.21 -0.44 -7.35
N ARG A 309 8.81 -0.09 -8.48
CA ARG A 309 8.41 -0.54 -9.85
C ARG A 309 8.46 -2.05 -10.08
N ILE A 310 9.30 -2.76 -9.33
CA ILE A 310 9.49 -4.22 -9.46
C ILE A 310 8.71 -5.03 -8.42
N THR A 311 7.91 -4.38 -7.57
CA THR A 311 7.02 -5.08 -6.64
C THR A 311 5.92 -5.81 -7.43
N ARG A 312 5.65 -7.07 -7.07
CA ARG A 312 4.69 -7.97 -7.73
C ARG A 312 3.95 -8.81 -6.69
N HIS A 313 2.70 -9.18 -7.00
CA HIS A 313 1.97 -10.19 -6.24
C HIS A 313 1.42 -11.26 -7.18
N LEU A 314 1.43 -12.52 -6.77
CA LEU A 314 0.76 -13.56 -7.55
C LEU A 314 -0.76 -13.34 -7.52
N ARG A 315 -1.36 -13.20 -8.71
CA ARG A 315 -2.80 -13.00 -8.91
C ARG A 315 -3.34 -14.07 -9.85
N THR A 316 -4.64 -14.35 -9.75
CA THR A 316 -5.36 -15.16 -10.73
C THR A 316 -5.71 -14.31 -11.95
N LYS A 317 -5.86 -14.91 -13.14
CA LYS A 317 -6.29 -14.20 -14.36
C LYS A 317 -7.63 -13.47 -14.19
N GLU A 318 -8.55 -14.00 -13.38
CA GLU A 318 -9.83 -13.36 -13.07
C GLU A 318 -9.67 -12.08 -12.23
N TYR A 319 -8.60 -11.99 -11.43
CA TYR A 319 -8.28 -10.77 -10.69
C TYR A 319 -7.81 -9.70 -11.68
N ASP A 320 -6.99 -10.08 -12.66
CA ASP A 320 -6.48 -9.18 -13.69
C ASP A 320 -7.59 -8.65 -14.63
N GLU A 321 -8.68 -9.39 -14.81
CA GLU A 321 -9.87 -8.89 -15.52
C GLU A 321 -10.59 -7.76 -14.75
N VAL A 322 -10.60 -7.82 -13.41
CA VAL A 322 -11.23 -6.81 -12.56
C VAL A 322 -10.30 -5.63 -12.30
N PHE A 323 -9.00 -5.92 -12.13
CA PHE A 323 -7.94 -5.01 -11.77
C PHE A 323 -6.80 -5.13 -12.79
N ALA A 324 -7.05 -4.63 -14.00
CA ALA A 324 -6.13 -4.77 -15.12
C ALA A 324 -4.80 -4.04 -14.91
N GLY A 325 -3.73 -4.61 -15.48
CA GLY A 325 -2.40 -4.00 -15.54
C GLY A 325 -1.46 -4.41 -14.40
N ASP A 326 -1.74 -5.52 -13.71
CA ASP A 326 -0.95 -6.00 -12.55
C ASP A 326 -0.70 -4.92 -11.47
N PRO A 327 -1.75 -4.15 -11.06
CA PRO A 327 -1.57 -3.01 -10.19
C PRO A 327 -1.27 -3.44 -8.75
N ASN A 328 -0.42 -2.68 -8.09
CA ASN A 328 -0.17 -2.79 -6.64
C ASN A 328 -0.65 -1.53 -5.89
N TRP A 329 -0.95 -0.46 -6.64
CA TRP A 329 -1.26 0.88 -6.14
C TRP A 329 -0.29 1.30 -5.03
N ILE A 330 0.99 1.36 -5.40
CA ILE A 330 2.07 1.85 -4.55
C ILE A 330 1.99 3.36 -4.56
N THR A 331 0.92 3.87 -3.97
CA THR A 331 0.54 5.28 -4.06
C THR A 331 1.43 6.11 -3.16
N GLU A 332 2.12 7.08 -3.76
CA GLU A 332 2.89 8.10 -3.07
C GLU A 332 2.20 9.44 -3.24
N SER A 333 1.90 10.10 -2.12
CA SER A 333 1.28 11.42 -2.06
C SER A 333 2.38 12.48 -2.03
N ILE A 334 2.35 13.42 -2.97
CA ILE A 334 3.44 14.37 -3.24
C ILE A 334 2.92 15.80 -3.07
N GLY A 335 3.70 16.66 -2.40
CA GLY A 335 3.40 18.08 -2.27
C GLY A 335 2.28 18.34 -1.25
N GLY A 336 1.30 19.15 -1.63
CA GLY A 336 0.25 19.66 -0.73
C GLY A 336 0.67 20.89 0.08
N MET A 337 -0.18 21.31 1.00
CA MET A 337 0.03 22.42 1.92
C MET A 337 -0.06 21.95 3.37
N ALA A 338 0.65 22.64 4.25
CA ALA A 338 0.48 22.55 5.69
C ALA A 338 -0.71 23.42 6.14
N ASN A 339 -1.27 23.12 7.32
CA ASN A 339 -2.36 23.89 7.90
C ASN A 339 -1.94 25.32 8.27
N ASP A 340 -0.63 25.57 8.46
CA ASP A 340 -0.08 26.91 8.70
C ASP A 340 0.13 27.73 7.42
N GLY A 341 -0.23 27.20 6.25
CA GLY A 341 -0.15 27.87 4.96
C GLY A 341 1.16 27.67 4.20
N ARG A 342 2.18 27.03 4.80
CA ARG A 342 3.41 26.66 4.09
C ARG A 342 3.12 25.55 3.08
N THR A 343 3.82 25.54 1.95
CA THR A 343 3.76 24.39 1.04
C THR A 343 4.59 23.23 1.61
N LEU A 344 4.13 22.01 1.39
CA LEU A 344 4.87 20.77 1.66
C LEU A 344 5.55 20.24 0.38
N VAL A 345 5.60 21.06 -0.67
CA VAL A 345 6.47 20.82 -1.83
C VAL A 345 7.92 21.04 -1.44
N THR A 346 8.74 20.05 -1.76
CA THR A 346 10.19 20.02 -1.47
C THR A 346 10.99 19.73 -2.73
N LYS A 347 12.32 19.75 -2.68
CA LYS A 347 13.13 19.29 -3.82
C LYS A 347 12.88 17.82 -4.14
N THR A 348 12.72 16.98 -3.12
CA THR A 348 12.39 15.56 -3.31
C THR A 348 11.00 15.35 -3.93
N SER A 349 10.08 16.31 -3.81
CA SER A 349 8.83 16.28 -4.60
C SER A 349 9.12 16.31 -6.11
N TYR A 350 10.08 17.13 -6.55
CA TYR A 350 10.55 17.12 -7.93
C TYR A 350 11.36 15.86 -8.25
N ARG A 351 12.27 15.42 -7.38
CA ARG A 351 13.10 14.20 -7.59
C ARG A 351 12.25 12.96 -7.82
N MET A 352 11.18 12.77 -7.03
CA MET A 352 10.23 11.66 -7.19
C MET A 352 9.54 11.68 -8.56
N LEU A 353 9.03 12.85 -8.96
CA LEU A 353 8.42 13.02 -10.28
C LEU A 353 9.44 12.86 -11.42
N HIS A 354 10.69 13.27 -11.21
CA HIS A 354 11.77 13.17 -12.19
C HIS A 354 12.18 11.72 -12.48
N THR A 355 11.87 10.78 -11.60
CA THR A 355 12.04 9.34 -11.90
C THR A 355 11.23 8.90 -13.13
N LEU A 356 10.16 9.62 -13.50
CA LEU A 356 9.39 9.37 -14.74
C LEU A 356 10.12 9.82 -16.01
N GLU A 357 11.16 10.64 -15.86
CA GLU A 357 12.07 11.02 -16.95
C GLU A 357 13.32 10.13 -16.93
N ASN A 358 13.99 10.03 -15.77
CA ASN A 358 15.23 9.25 -15.60
C ASN A 358 15.05 7.77 -15.89
N LEU A 359 13.95 7.17 -15.43
CA LEU A 359 13.62 5.76 -15.60
C LEU A 359 12.52 5.54 -16.65
N GLY A 360 12.04 6.62 -17.27
CA GLY A 360 10.90 6.63 -18.18
C GLY A 360 9.54 6.43 -17.50
N PRO A 361 8.44 6.57 -18.26
CA PRO A 361 7.07 6.45 -17.75
C PRO A 361 6.80 5.08 -17.13
N ALA A 362 6.14 5.06 -15.98
CA ALA A 362 5.68 3.85 -15.32
C ALA A 362 4.36 4.10 -14.57
N PRO A 363 3.49 3.08 -14.47
CA PRO A 363 2.26 3.16 -13.68
C PRO A 363 2.53 3.10 -12.15
N GLU A 364 3.65 2.50 -11.74
CA GLU A 364 4.08 2.42 -10.34
C GLU A 364 5.42 3.14 -10.14
N PRO A 365 5.69 3.71 -8.96
CA PRO A 365 4.69 4.01 -7.93
C PRO A 365 3.60 4.94 -8.48
N ASN A 366 2.37 4.77 -8.02
CA ASN A 366 1.25 5.63 -8.40
C ASN A 366 1.41 7.03 -7.79
N MET A 367 2.04 7.94 -8.53
CA MET A 367 2.40 9.29 -8.05
C MET A 367 1.18 10.21 -8.03
N THR A 368 0.84 10.67 -6.84
CA THR A 368 -0.36 11.46 -6.55
C THR A 368 0.01 12.85 -6.08
N VAL A 369 -0.20 13.86 -6.92
CA VAL A 369 0.01 15.24 -6.52
C VAL A 369 -1.18 15.70 -5.68
N LEU A 370 -0.93 16.06 -4.42
CA LEU A 370 -1.89 16.72 -3.55
C LEU A 370 -2.01 18.19 -4.00
N TRP A 371 -2.99 18.45 -4.85
CA TRP A 371 -3.15 19.72 -5.56
C TRP A 371 -3.90 20.75 -4.73
N ALA A 372 -3.26 21.91 -4.53
CA ALA A 372 -3.87 23.09 -3.89
C ALA A 372 -3.74 24.34 -4.77
N GLN A 373 -4.62 25.31 -4.57
CA GLN A 373 -4.56 26.63 -5.21
C GLN A 373 -3.25 27.36 -4.88
N ASP A 374 -2.72 27.19 -3.68
CA ASP A 374 -1.53 27.89 -3.20
C ASP A 374 -0.22 27.12 -3.39
N LEU A 375 -0.22 25.98 -4.11
CA LEU A 375 1.05 25.33 -4.46
C LEU A 375 1.95 26.28 -5.28
N PRO A 376 3.28 26.19 -5.12
CA PRO A 376 4.22 26.97 -5.92
C PRO A 376 3.94 26.83 -7.41
N ARG A 377 3.85 27.97 -8.11
CA ARG A 377 3.53 28.01 -9.54
C ARG A 377 4.46 27.13 -10.38
N LYS A 378 5.77 27.18 -10.09
CA LYS A 378 6.80 26.39 -10.77
C LYS A 378 6.57 24.88 -10.61
N PHE A 379 6.09 24.43 -9.44
CA PHE A 379 5.76 23.03 -9.21
C PHE A 379 4.51 22.60 -9.99
N LYS A 380 3.47 23.46 -10.03
CA LYS A 380 2.28 23.22 -10.86
C LYS A 380 2.63 23.06 -12.34
N GLU A 381 3.48 23.94 -12.85
CA GLU A 381 3.96 23.89 -14.24
C GLU A 381 4.78 22.63 -14.51
N TYR A 382 5.65 22.25 -13.58
CA TYR A 382 6.42 21.02 -13.67
C TYR A 382 5.54 19.76 -13.67
N CYS A 383 4.55 19.68 -12.78
CA CYS A 383 3.57 18.60 -12.76
C CYS A 383 2.82 18.52 -14.10
N GLY A 384 2.35 19.66 -14.63
CA GLY A 384 1.71 19.74 -15.94
C GLY A 384 2.62 19.23 -17.07
N ARG A 385 3.91 19.60 -17.05
CA ARG A 385 4.90 19.13 -18.02
C ARG A 385 5.09 17.60 -17.95
N ILE A 386 5.23 17.05 -16.75
CA ILE A 386 5.35 15.60 -16.56
C ILE A 386 4.07 14.90 -17.04
N SER A 387 2.89 15.38 -16.67
CA SER A 387 1.61 14.82 -17.16
C SER A 387 1.51 14.81 -18.68
N ILE A 388 1.91 15.88 -19.35
CA ILE A 388 1.92 15.95 -20.83
C ILE A 388 2.90 14.93 -21.41
N ALA A 389 4.07 14.75 -20.79
CA ALA A 389 5.12 13.88 -21.29
C ALA A 389 4.81 12.39 -21.06
N THR A 390 4.14 12.04 -19.96
CA THR A 390 4.08 10.64 -19.50
C THR A 390 2.67 10.09 -19.33
N CYS A 391 1.66 10.92 -19.09
CA CYS A 391 0.30 10.50 -18.71
C CYS A 391 0.24 9.58 -17.47
N THR A 392 1.20 9.69 -16.54
CA THR A 392 1.30 8.78 -15.37
C THR A 392 1.01 9.43 -14.01
N LEU A 393 0.67 10.73 -13.95
CA LEU A 393 0.36 11.41 -12.70
C LEU A 393 -1.14 11.43 -12.42
N GLN A 394 -1.50 11.23 -11.15
CA GLN A 394 -2.83 11.55 -10.64
C GLN A 394 -2.80 12.81 -9.77
N TYR A 395 -3.96 13.46 -9.65
CA TYR A 395 -4.12 14.70 -8.90
C TYR A 395 -5.32 14.57 -7.97
N GLU A 396 -5.13 14.98 -6.72
CA GLU A 396 -6.13 14.89 -5.68
C GLU A 396 -6.26 16.23 -4.96
N ASN A 397 -7.49 16.66 -4.67
CA ASN A 397 -7.74 18.03 -4.20
C ASN A 397 -7.38 18.21 -2.72
N ASP A 398 -6.20 18.76 -2.45
CA ASP A 398 -5.68 19.03 -1.11
C ASP A 398 -6.48 20.12 -0.39
N ASP A 399 -6.98 21.13 -1.10
CA ASP A 399 -7.83 22.16 -0.48
C ASP A 399 -9.15 21.61 0.05
N LEU A 400 -9.62 20.49 -0.50
CA LEU A 400 -10.80 19.78 0.00
C LEU A 400 -10.44 18.81 1.13
N MET A 401 -9.35 18.06 1.00
CA MET A 401 -9.01 16.96 1.90
C MET A 401 -8.27 17.41 3.16
N ARG A 402 -7.33 18.36 3.06
CA ARG A 402 -6.54 18.87 4.18
C ARG A 402 -7.40 19.37 5.35
N PRO A 403 -8.50 20.13 5.15
CA PRO A 403 -9.37 20.52 6.27
C PRO A 403 -10.05 19.36 7.00
N ILE A 404 -10.17 18.18 6.37
CA ILE A 404 -10.82 17.00 6.94
C ILE A 404 -9.80 16.08 7.61
N PHE A 405 -8.70 15.80 6.91
CA PHE A 405 -7.72 14.81 7.31
C PHE A 405 -6.50 15.41 8.02
N GLY A 406 -6.28 16.72 7.96
CA GLY A 406 -5.04 17.36 8.42
C GLY A 406 -4.00 17.42 7.29
N ASP A 407 -2.79 17.82 7.61
CA ASP A 407 -1.70 18.06 6.66
C ASP A 407 -0.70 16.89 6.55
N ASP A 408 -0.84 15.83 7.35
CA ASP A 408 -0.09 14.57 7.23
C ASP A 408 -1.01 13.38 6.89
N TYR A 409 -1.80 13.54 5.82
CA TYR A 409 -2.58 12.47 5.22
C TYR A 409 -1.94 11.95 3.94
N GLY A 410 -2.27 10.72 3.56
CA GLY A 410 -1.92 10.12 2.28
C GLY A 410 -3.13 9.48 1.59
N ILE A 411 -2.96 9.14 0.32
CA ILE A 411 -3.98 8.48 -0.50
C ILE A 411 -3.72 6.97 -0.56
N ALA A 412 -4.70 6.17 -0.14
CA ALA A 412 -4.67 4.73 -0.31
C ALA A 412 -5.38 4.31 -1.60
N CYS A 413 -4.76 3.41 -2.36
CA CYS A 413 -5.22 2.97 -3.68
C CYS A 413 -5.33 4.17 -4.63
N CYS A 414 -6.53 4.46 -5.12
CA CYS A 414 -6.73 5.54 -6.08
C CYS A 414 -7.02 6.89 -5.40
N THR A 415 -8.03 6.96 -4.51
CA THR A 415 -8.63 8.26 -4.13
C THR A 415 -9.06 8.36 -2.66
N SER A 416 -8.69 7.40 -1.80
CA SER A 416 -9.15 7.41 -0.40
C SER A 416 -8.10 7.94 0.55
N ALA A 417 -8.31 9.16 1.01
CA ALA A 417 -7.47 9.81 2.02
C ALA A 417 -7.58 9.12 3.39
N MET A 418 -6.43 9.04 4.07
CA MET A 418 -6.32 8.63 5.48
C MET A 418 -5.22 9.40 6.17
N ARG A 419 -5.41 9.69 7.46
CA ARG A 419 -4.32 10.14 8.35
C ARG A 419 -3.30 9.02 8.52
N LEU A 420 -2.04 9.29 8.16
CA LEU A 420 -1.01 8.25 8.18
C LEU A 420 -0.75 7.76 9.61
N GLY A 421 -0.70 6.44 9.77
CA GLY A 421 -0.48 5.78 11.07
C GLY A 421 -1.56 6.05 12.13
N LYS A 422 -2.68 6.67 11.76
CA LYS A 422 -3.81 7.03 12.66
C LYS A 422 -5.17 6.56 12.14
N GLN A 423 -5.25 6.18 10.86
CA GLN A 423 -6.48 5.68 10.22
C GLN A 423 -6.16 4.56 9.24
N MET A 424 -7.13 3.66 9.05
CA MET A 424 -7.16 2.66 7.98
C MET A 424 -8.59 2.57 7.42
N GLN A 425 -8.78 1.92 6.27
CA GLN A 425 -10.12 1.61 5.77
C GLN A 425 -10.32 0.13 5.54
N PHE A 426 -11.52 -0.33 5.88
CA PHE A 426 -12.03 -1.63 5.46
C PHE A 426 -12.49 -1.55 4.00
N PHE A 427 -11.71 -2.16 3.11
CA PHE A 427 -11.93 -2.12 1.67
C PHE A 427 -13.21 -2.86 1.25
N GLY A 428 -14.14 -2.14 0.60
CA GLY A 428 -15.42 -2.72 0.18
C GLY A 428 -15.45 -3.33 -1.23
N ALA A 429 -14.55 -2.92 -2.10
CA ALA A 429 -14.73 -2.99 -3.56
C ALA A 429 -15.97 -2.20 -4.03
N ARG A 430 -16.89 -2.82 -4.79
CA ARG A 430 -18.02 -2.10 -5.41
C ARG A 430 -19.32 -2.90 -5.48
N SER A 431 -20.44 -2.16 -5.47
CA SER A 431 -21.78 -2.65 -5.78
C SER A 431 -22.24 -2.14 -7.16
N ASN A 432 -23.05 -2.93 -7.85
CA ASN A 432 -23.53 -2.61 -9.20
C ASN A 432 -24.91 -1.93 -9.16
N LEU A 433 -24.92 -0.60 -9.14
CA LEU A 433 -26.17 0.17 -9.13
C LEU A 433 -27.00 0.04 -10.42
N ALA A 434 -26.36 -0.25 -11.56
CA ALA A 434 -27.09 -0.49 -12.81
C ALA A 434 -27.90 -1.80 -12.75
N LYS A 435 -27.30 -2.89 -12.28
CA LYS A 435 -28.04 -4.14 -12.01
C LYS A 435 -29.06 -3.97 -10.88
N CYS A 436 -28.78 -3.15 -9.87
CA CYS A 436 -29.74 -2.80 -8.82
C CYS A 436 -31.01 -2.14 -9.40
N LEU A 437 -30.86 -1.25 -10.39
CA LEU A 437 -31.99 -0.68 -11.13
C LEU A 437 -32.77 -1.76 -11.90
N LEU A 438 -32.08 -2.66 -12.61
CA LEU A 438 -32.75 -3.77 -13.31
C LEU A 438 -33.52 -4.66 -12.34
N LEU A 439 -32.95 -4.97 -11.17
CA LEU A 439 -33.66 -5.71 -10.12
C LEU A 439 -34.89 -4.96 -9.63
N ALA A 440 -34.83 -3.64 -9.47
CA ALA A 440 -35.97 -2.83 -9.07
C ALA A 440 -37.09 -2.85 -10.14
N LEU A 441 -36.74 -2.82 -11.42
CA LEU A 441 -37.69 -2.84 -12.54
C LEU A 441 -38.27 -4.23 -12.81
N ASN A 442 -37.51 -5.29 -12.59
CA ASN A 442 -37.89 -6.67 -12.93
C ASN A 442 -38.56 -7.42 -11.77
N GLY A 443 -39.11 -6.71 -10.78
CA GLY A 443 -39.70 -7.36 -9.62
C GLY A 443 -38.70 -8.24 -8.89
N GLY A 444 -37.47 -7.76 -8.69
CA GLY A 444 -36.38 -8.43 -7.99
C GLY A 444 -35.80 -9.68 -8.68
N ARG A 445 -36.03 -9.82 -9.99
CA ARG A 445 -35.52 -10.93 -10.80
C ARG A 445 -34.29 -10.51 -11.59
N GLU A 446 -33.28 -11.37 -11.60
CA GLU A 446 -32.10 -11.19 -12.43
C GLU A 446 -32.48 -11.29 -13.91
N GLU A 447 -31.93 -10.39 -14.73
CA GLU A 447 -32.42 -10.12 -16.08
C GLU A 447 -32.14 -11.24 -17.09
N ALA A 448 -31.09 -12.03 -16.90
CA ALA A 448 -30.70 -13.09 -17.84
C ALA A 448 -31.39 -14.42 -17.52
N THR A 449 -31.51 -14.75 -16.24
CA THR A 449 -32.01 -16.05 -15.75
C THR A 449 -33.47 -16.00 -15.31
N GLY A 450 -34.00 -14.82 -15.00
CA GLY A 450 -35.31 -14.64 -14.38
C GLY A 450 -35.37 -15.07 -12.91
N GLU A 451 -34.23 -15.44 -12.33
CA GLU A 451 -34.15 -15.95 -10.97
C GLU A 451 -34.48 -14.85 -9.95
N LYS A 452 -35.35 -15.17 -8.99
CA LYS A 452 -35.76 -14.23 -7.95
C LYS A 452 -34.65 -14.10 -6.89
N ILE A 453 -33.88 -13.03 -6.95
CA ILE A 453 -32.72 -12.80 -6.06
C ILE A 453 -32.89 -11.60 -5.11
N ALA A 454 -33.91 -10.77 -5.32
CA ALA A 454 -34.21 -9.57 -4.52
C ALA A 454 -35.73 -9.49 -4.21
N PRO A 455 -36.17 -8.69 -3.21
CA PRO A 455 -37.58 -8.48 -2.91
C PRO A 455 -38.36 -7.91 -4.10
N ASN A 456 -39.68 -8.13 -4.13
CA ASN A 456 -40.53 -7.50 -5.15
C ASN A 456 -40.97 -6.13 -4.66
N ILE A 457 -40.20 -5.09 -4.99
CA ILE A 457 -40.51 -3.71 -4.60
C ILE A 457 -41.43 -3.05 -5.62
N TYR A 458 -41.17 -3.31 -6.89
CA TYR A 458 -41.87 -2.79 -8.05
C TYR A 458 -41.64 -3.74 -9.22
N GLN A 459 -42.56 -3.76 -10.19
CA GLN A 459 -42.37 -4.45 -11.44
C GLN A 459 -42.90 -3.57 -12.57
N ALA A 460 -42.03 -3.23 -13.50
CA ALA A 460 -42.41 -2.44 -14.67
C ALA A 460 -43.45 -3.19 -15.50
N GLY A 461 -44.53 -2.50 -15.86
CA GLY A 461 -45.51 -2.96 -16.83
C GLY A 461 -45.02 -2.78 -18.27
N PRO A 462 -45.80 -3.24 -19.27
CA PRO A 462 -45.50 -2.97 -20.66
C PRO A 462 -45.62 -1.47 -20.98
N GLY A 463 -44.72 -0.96 -21.83
CA GLY A 463 -44.72 0.45 -22.27
C GLY A 463 -43.62 1.31 -21.64
N PRO A 464 -43.70 2.65 -21.78
CA PRO A 464 -42.71 3.56 -21.21
C PRO A 464 -42.64 3.48 -19.68
N LEU A 465 -41.44 3.60 -19.11
CA LEU A 465 -41.25 3.66 -17.66
C LEU A 465 -41.76 4.99 -17.10
N ASN A 466 -42.57 4.94 -16.05
CA ASN A 466 -42.93 6.11 -15.26
C ASN A 466 -41.79 6.41 -14.26
N TYR A 467 -41.12 7.55 -14.42
CA TYR A 467 -40.01 7.96 -13.55
C TYR A 467 -40.46 8.11 -12.09
N ASP A 468 -41.64 8.68 -11.85
CA ASP A 468 -42.15 8.95 -10.50
C ASP A 468 -42.52 7.68 -9.73
N GLU A 469 -42.66 6.55 -10.43
CA GLU A 469 -42.84 5.22 -9.84
C GLU A 469 -41.51 4.45 -9.75
N ALA A 470 -40.71 4.47 -10.82
CA ALA A 470 -39.47 3.72 -10.92
C ALA A 470 -38.37 4.26 -10.00
N TRP A 471 -38.27 5.58 -9.84
CA TRP A 471 -37.21 6.20 -9.04
C TRP A 471 -37.34 5.90 -7.54
N PRO A 472 -38.51 6.08 -6.89
CA PRO A 472 -38.68 5.67 -5.50
C PRO A 472 -38.50 4.16 -5.29
N ALA A 473 -38.89 3.33 -6.27
CA ALA A 473 -38.65 1.89 -6.21
C ALA A 473 -37.16 1.54 -6.27
N PHE A 474 -36.41 2.19 -7.16
CA PHE A 474 -34.95 2.05 -7.22
C PHE A 474 -34.30 2.47 -5.90
N GLN A 475 -34.68 3.60 -5.31
CA GLN A 475 -34.14 4.04 -4.00
C GLN A 475 -34.38 3.00 -2.89
N LYS A 476 -35.58 2.39 -2.85
CA LYS A 476 -35.87 1.29 -1.91
C LYS A 476 -35.01 0.05 -2.17
N MET A 477 -34.77 -0.28 -3.45
CA MET A 477 -33.88 -1.38 -3.83
C MET A 477 -32.41 -1.11 -3.46
N VAL A 478 -31.96 0.14 -3.58
CA VAL A 478 -30.63 0.57 -3.12
C VAL A 478 -30.51 0.41 -1.60
N GLY A 479 -31.54 0.79 -0.84
CA GLY A 479 -31.58 0.55 0.61
C GLY A 479 -31.44 -0.93 0.97
N TRP A 480 -32.15 -1.81 0.26
CA TRP A 480 -32.02 -3.25 0.41
C TRP A 480 -30.59 -3.73 0.07
N LEU A 481 -30.02 -3.26 -1.05
CA LEU A 481 -28.66 -3.65 -1.46
C LEU A 481 -27.60 -3.17 -0.46
N ALA A 482 -27.74 -1.96 0.08
CA ALA A 482 -26.82 -1.39 1.05
C ALA A 482 -26.73 -2.25 2.32
N GLU A 483 -27.88 -2.68 2.87
CA GLU A 483 -27.93 -3.58 4.03
C GLU A 483 -27.17 -4.88 3.77
N ARG A 484 -27.38 -5.51 2.60
CA ARG A 484 -26.69 -6.76 2.23
C ARG A 484 -25.21 -6.54 2.06
N TYR A 485 -24.83 -5.46 1.40
CA TYR A 485 -23.43 -5.15 1.14
C TYR A 485 -22.66 -4.95 2.44
N VAL A 486 -23.19 -4.14 3.37
CA VAL A 486 -22.59 -3.95 4.71
C VAL A 486 -22.52 -5.27 5.47
N THR A 487 -23.56 -6.09 5.43
CA THR A 487 -23.57 -7.40 6.10
C THR A 487 -22.47 -8.31 5.56
N ILE A 488 -22.24 -8.33 4.25
CA ILE A 488 -21.14 -9.10 3.64
C ILE A 488 -19.78 -8.54 4.02
N MET A 489 -19.63 -7.21 4.06
CA MET A 489 -18.38 -6.57 4.49
C MET A 489 -18.05 -6.88 5.96
N ASN A 490 -19.05 -6.91 6.84
CA ASN A 490 -18.86 -7.30 8.24
C ASN A 490 -18.27 -8.71 8.36
N VAL A 491 -18.74 -9.66 7.53
CA VAL A 491 -18.19 -11.02 7.50
C VAL A 491 -16.75 -11.01 6.97
N ILE A 492 -16.50 -10.34 5.85
CA ILE A 492 -15.18 -10.29 5.24
C ILE A 492 -14.14 -9.72 6.19
N HIS A 493 -14.39 -8.54 6.78
CA HIS A 493 -13.38 -7.89 7.59
C HIS A 493 -13.15 -8.59 8.93
N TYR A 494 -14.20 -9.17 9.52
CA TYR A 494 -14.03 -10.03 10.69
C TYR A 494 -13.10 -11.22 10.40
N MET A 495 -13.30 -11.89 9.26
CA MET A 495 -12.46 -13.03 8.87
C MET A 495 -11.04 -12.61 8.49
N HIS A 496 -10.89 -11.43 7.91
CA HIS A 496 -9.58 -10.90 7.54
C HIS A 496 -8.75 -10.56 8.79
N ASP A 497 -9.33 -9.87 9.78
CA ASP A 497 -8.65 -9.61 11.06
C ASP A 497 -8.27 -10.93 11.74
N LYS A 498 -9.14 -11.93 11.71
CA LYS A 498 -8.89 -13.21 12.36
C LYS A 498 -7.81 -14.05 11.68
N TYR A 499 -7.76 -14.05 10.35
CA TYR A 499 -6.95 -15.03 9.60
C TYR A 499 -5.82 -14.43 8.79
N ALA A 500 -5.79 -13.12 8.54
CA ALA A 500 -4.81 -12.43 7.73
C ALA A 500 -4.52 -11.00 8.24
N TYR A 501 -4.44 -10.83 9.56
CA TYR A 501 -4.12 -9.54 10.18
C TYR A 501 -2.81 -8.95 9.66
N GLU A 502 -2.83 -7.69 9.23
CA GLU A 502 -1.71 -6.96 8.64
C GLU A 502 -0.75 -6.42 9.72
N SER A 503 -0.29 -7.31 10.59
CA SER A 503 0.40 -6.96 11.83
C SER A 503 1.61 -6.04 11.68
N LEU A 504 2.26 -6.01 10.52
CA LEU A 504 3.34 -5.05 10.31
C LEU A 504 2.85 -3.62 10.01
N GLN A 505 1.76 -3.48 9.26
CA GLN A 505 1.26 -2.16 8.85
C GLN A 505 0.50 -1.45 9.98
N MET A 506 0.09 -2.19 11.01
CA MET A 506 -0.63 -1.75 12.20
C MET A 506 0.32 -1.45 13.37
#